data_AF-A0A072PPX5-F1
#
_entry.id   AF-A0A072PPX5-F1
#
_cell.length_a   1.000
_cell.length_b   1.000
_cell.length_c   1.000
_cell.angle_alpha   90.00
_cell.angle_beta   90.00
_cell.angle_gamma   90.00
#
_symmetry.space_group_name_H-M   'P 1'
#
loop_
_entity.id
_entity.type
_entity.pdbx_description
1 polymer ?
#
loop_
_entity_poly.entity_id
_entity_poly.type
_entity_poly.pdbx_seq_one_letter_code
_entity_poly.pdbx_strand_id
1 'polypeptide(L)'
;MLGIEGLSDASFKGDLRWAQTAKWTSYAPWVVLVLAILSMVEIALGAVWISSMDADLNFAQVIQPLIVPGVAFFNAIPSLHLHVLARINPPRLAIWFSTSISFCYFVSGIIYLASCVGRESFTGSLQRNECPQGAKGNAKVWDVMVALLLVSGALYLLHAAMAWKVKNALEDRERRIEAGVEMVSQEEIERRQSEARERWKHISAG
;
A
#
# COMPACT_ATOMS: atom_id res chain seq x y z
N MET A 1 -20.79 29.77 -7.71
CA MET A 1 -19.85 28.78 -8.29
C MET A 1 -18.66 28.71 -7.36
N LEU A 2 -18.52 27.62 -6.59
CA LEU A 2 -17.44 27.42 -5.63
C LEU A 2 -16.18 27.01 -6.40
N GLY A 3 -15.24 27.95 -6.56
CA GLY A 3 -13.96 27.75 -7.22
C GLY A 3 -13.01 26.91 -6.37
N ILE A 4 -13.22 25.58 -6.36
CA ILE A 4 -12.18 24.64 -5.95
C ILE A 4 -11.25 24.46 -7.16
N GLU A 5 -10.31 25.39 -7.33
CA GLU A 5 -9.15 25.21 -8.19
C GLU A 5 -8.32 24.06 -7.63
N GLY A 6 -8.56 22.83 -8.09
CA GLY A 6 -7.88 21.65 -7.55
C GLY A 6 -8.34 20.32 -8.15
N LEU A 7 -9.55 20.25 -8.71
CA LEU A 7 -9.96 19.11 -9.56
C LEU A 7 -9.35 19.25 -10.96
N SER A 8 -8.02 19.28 -11.05
CA SER A 8 -7.34 19.09 -12.32
C SER A 8 -7.57 17.65 -12.80
N ASP A 9 -7.80 17.45 -14.10
CA ASP A 9 -8.07 16.16 -14.74
C ASP A 9 -7.28 14.99 -14.11
N ALA A 10 -7.95 13.88 -13.84
CA ALA A 10 -7.33 12.65 -13.34
C ALA A 10 -6.11 12.31 -14.19
N SER A 11 -4.91 12.33 -13.60
CA SER A 11 -3.66 12.15 -14.35
C SER A 11 -2.67 11.30 -13.60
N PHE A 12 -2.11 10.31 -14.28
CA PHE A 12 -0.99 9.50 -13.79
C PHE A 12 0.33 10.27 -13.71
N LYS A 13 0.34 11.57 -14.05
CA LYS A 13 1.46 12.47 -13.73
C LYS A 13 1.69 12.60 -12.22
N GLY A 14 0.66 12.33 -11.40
CA GLY A 14 0.77 12.27 -9.94
C GLY A 14 1.05 13.61 -9.27
N ASP A 15 1.50 13.54 -8.01
CA ASP A 15 1.98 14.69 -7.25
C ASP A 15 3.35 15.14 -7.76
N LEU A 16 3.46 16.40 -8.19
CA LEU A 16 4.70 16.98 -8.72
C LEU A 16 5.87 16.91 -7.75
N ARG A 17 5.62 16.93 -6.43
CA ARG A 17 6.67 16.81 -5.40
C ARG A 17 7.45 15.49 -5.52
N TRP A 18 6.74 14.42 -5.90
CA TRP A 18 7.35 13.11 -6.11
C TRP A 18 8.20 13.09 -7.37
N ALA A 19 7.72 13.68 -8.47
CA ALA A 19 8.47 13.74 -9.72
C ALA A 19 9.69 14.66 -9.66
N GLN A 20 9.60 15.76 -8.91
CA GLN A 20 10.69 16.71 -8.72
C GLN A 20 11.83 16.15 -7.85
N THR A 21 11.53 15.19 -6.97
CA THR A 21 12.54 14.58 -6.10
C THR A 21 13.45 13.62 -6.87
N ALA A 22 12.86 12.70 -7.65
CA ALA A 22 13.60 11.75 -8.48
C ALA A 22 12.72 11.20 -9.61
N LYS A 23 13.34 10.79 -10.72
CA LYS A 23 12.59 10.22 -11.87
C LYS A 23 11.87 8.92 -11.54
N TRP A 24 12.38 8.10 -10.62
CA TRP A 24 11.76 6.82 -10.29
C TRP A 24 10.56 6.98 -9.33
N THR A 25 10.55 8.02 -8.51
CA THR A 25 9.43 8.30 -7.58
C THR A 25 8.19 8.84 -8.30
N SER A 26 8.31 9.32 -9.54
CA SER A 26 7.13 9.70 -10.35
C SER A 26 6.26 8.51 -10.76
N TYR A 27 6.78 7.28 -10.67
CA TYR A 27 6.01 6.07 -10.99
C TYR A 27 5.14 5.57 -9.83
N ALA A 28 5.13 6.25 -8.68
CA ALA A 28 4.31 5.85 -7.53
C ALA A 28 2.81 5.63 -7.87
N PRO A 29 2.14 6.49 -8.67
CA PRO A 29 0.75 6.25 -9.08
C PRO A 29 0.56 4.93 -9.85
N TRP A 30 1.54 4.55 -10.68
CA TRP A 30 1.53 3.29 -11.41
C TRP A 30 1.75 2.10 -10.50
N VAL A 31 2.69 2.20 -9.55
CA VAL A 31 2.90 1.15 -8.54
C VAL A 31 1.63 0.90 -7.74
N VAL A 32 0.95 1.97 -7.29
CA VAL A 32 -0.30 1.84 -6.53
C VAL A 32 -1.44 1.28 -7.39
N LEU A 33 -1.52 1.64 -8.69
CA LEU A 33 -2.48 1.04 -9.61
C LEU A 33 -2.24 -0.47 -9.78
N VAL A 34 -0.98 -0.88 -9.96
CA VAL A 34 -0.61 -2.30 -10.07
C VAL A 34 -0.98 -3.03 -8.78
N LEU A 35 -0.71 -2.46 -7.61
CA LEU A 35 -1.12 -3.02 -6.32
C LEU A 35 -2.64 -3.18 -6.21
N ALA A 36 -3.43 -2.20 -6.69
CA ALA A 36 -4.89 -2.31 -6.72
C ALA A 36 -5.34 -3.49 -7.60
N ILE A 37 -4.79 -3.62 -8.82
CA ILE A 37 -5.12 -4.74 -9.72
C ILE A 37 -4.68 -6.08 -9.12
N LEU A 38 -3.47 -6.16 -8.58
CA LEU A 38 -2.95 -7.38 -7.96
C LEU A 38 -3.83 -7.82 -6.79
N SER A 39 -4.25 -6.91 -5.93
CA SER A 39 -5.15 -7.25 -4.81
C SER A 39 -6.50 -7.82 -5.29
N MET A 40 -7.06 -7.32 -6.40
CA MET A 40 -8.28 -7.90 -6.99
C MET A 40 -8.04 -9.32 -7.53
N VAL A 41 -6.90 -9.54 -8.20
CA VAL A 41 -6.51 -10.86 -8.72
C VAL A 41 -6.27 -11.85 -7.57
N GLU A 42 -5.57 -11.43 -6.52
CA GLU A 42 -5.33 -12.24 -5.32
C GLU A 42 -6.64 -12.64 -4.62
N ILE A 43 -7.59 -11.72 -4.47
CA ILE A 43 -8.92 -12.02 -3.92
C ILE A 43 -9.66 -13.06 -4.78
N ALA A 44 -9.64 -12.89 -6.10
CA ALA A 44 -10.29 -13.81 -7.02
C ALA A 44 -9.64 -15.22 -6.96
N LEU A 45 -8.32 -15.29 -6.96
CA LEU A 45 -7.58 -16.54 -6.82
C LEU A 45 -7.81 -17.19 -5.45
N GLY A 46 -7.90 -16.39 -4.39
CA GLY A 46 -8.25 -16.87 -3.04
C GLY A 46 -9.64 -17.48 -2.99
N ALA A 47 -10.62 -16.86 -3.62
CA ALA A 47 -11.96 -17.43 -3.75
C ALA A 47 -11.97 -18.73 -4.56
N VAL A 48 -11.20 -18.80 -5.66
CA VAL A 48 -11.05 -20.04 -6.46
C VAL A 48 -10.40 -21.14 -5.63
N TRP A 49 -9.31 -20.85 -4.91
CA TRP A 49 -8.64 -21.83 -4.07
C TRP A 49 -9.57 -22.35 -2.97
N ILE A 50 -10.32 -21.46 -2.31
CA ILE A 50 -11.32 -21.82 -1.30
C ILE A 50 -12.42 -22.70 -1.89
N SER A 51 -12.94 -22.36 -3.06
CA SER A 51 -13.97 -23.15 -3.73
C SER A 51 -13.48 -24.54 -4.20
N SER A 52 -12.15 -24.71 -4.32
CA SER A 52 -11.53 -25.98 -4.70
C SER A 52 -11.26 -26.93 -3.53
N MET A 53 -11.51 -26.50 -2.29
CA MET A 53 -11.26 -27.33 -1.11
C MET A 53 -12.45 -28.26 -0.82
N ASP A 54 -12.15 -29.55 -0.66
CA ASP A 54 -13.12 -30.58 -0.24
C ASP A 54 -13.17 -30.79 1.28
N ALA A 55 -12.39 -30.02 2.04
CA ALA A 55 -12.29 -30.11 3.50
C ALA A 55 -13.06 -28.97 4.19
N ASP A 56 -13.49 -29.19 5.44
CA ASP A 56 -14.11 -28.15 6.26
C ASP A 56 -13.17 -26.95 6.40
N LEU A 57 -13.69 -25.77 6.02
CA LEU A 57 -12.95 -24.51 6.07
C LEU A 57 -12.64 -24.13 7.51
N ASN A 58 -11.36 -23.98 7.81
CA ASN A 58 -10.93 -23.31 9.03
C ASN A 58 -10.76 -21.80 8.79
N PHE A 59 -10.87 -21.02 9.86
CA PHE A 59 -10.77 -19.55 9.77
C PHE A 59 -9.42 -19.09 9.18
N ALA A 60 -8.32 -19.77 9.48
CA ALA A 60 -6.98 -19.42 8.98
C ALA A 60 -6.86 -19.56 7.44
N GLN A 61 -7.51 -20.58 6.86
CA GLN A 61 -7.62 -20.80 5.42
C GLN A 61 -8.46 -19.73 4.72
N VAL A 62 -9.19 -18.88 5.44
CA VAL A 62 -9.95 -17.75 4.88
C VAL A 62 -9.21 -16.43 5.07
N ILE A 63 -8.55 -16.22 6.22
CA ILE A 63 -7.83 -14.96 6.51
C ILE A 63 -6.75 -14.68 5.46
N GLN A 64 -5.88 -15.65 5.23
CA GLN A 64 -4.70 -15.44 4.40
C GLN A 64 -5.02 -15.18 2.92
N PRO A 65 -5.92 -15.93 2.25
CA PRO A 65 -6.23 -15.72 0.84
C PRO A 65 -7.22 -14.58 0.56
N LEU A 66 -8.02 -14.14 1.54
CA LEU A 66 -9.04 -13.10 1.33
C LEU A 66 -8.82 -11.83 2.16
N ILE A 67 -8.51 -11.94 3.45
CA ILE A 67 -8.42 -10.75 4.33
C ILE A 67 -7.14 -9.96 4.02
N VAL A 68 -5.99 -10.61 3.85
CA VAL A 68 -4.73 -9.90 3.57
C VAL A 68 -4.82 -9.13 2.23
N PRO A 69 -5.22 -9.76 1.11
CA PRO A 69 -5.49 -9.03 -0.14
C PRO A 69 -6.61 -7.99 -0.03
N GLY A 70 -7.65 -8.27 0.76
CA GLY A 70 -8.75 -7.32 1.01
C GLY A 70 -8.28 -6.04 1.69
N VAL A 71 -7.44 -6.13 2.72
CA VAL A 71 -6.84 -4.96 3.39
C VAL A 71 -5.95 -4.18 2.42
N ALA A 72 -5.18 -4.86 1.58
CA ALA A 72 -4.37 -4.23 0.55
C ALA A 72 -5.23 -3.46 -0.46
N PHE A 73 -6.34 -4.03 -0.92
CA PHE A 73 -7.30 -3.38 -1.81
C PHE A 73 -7.90 -2.12 -1.19
N PHE A 74 -8.36 -2.21 0.06
CA PHE A 74 -8.92 -1.06 0.80
C PHE A 74 -7.90 0.04 1.08
N ASN A 75 -6.61 -0.27 1.11
CA ASN A 75 -5.55 0.74 1.16
C ASN A 75 -5.18 1.30 -0.22
N ALA A 76 -5.15 0.45 -1.25
CA ALA A 76 -4.75 0.83 -2.60
C ALA A 76 -5.73 1.82 -3.25
N ILE A 77 -7.05 1.69 -3.03
CA ILE A 77 -8.05 2.61 -3.60
C ILE A 77 -7.88 4.05 -3.08
N PRO A 78 -7.89 4.33 -1.77
CA PRO A 78 -7.65 5.68 -1.25
C PRO A 78 -6.25 6.19 -1.63
N SER A 79 -5.24 5.32 -1.63
CA SER A 79 -3.89 5.71 -2.05
C SER A 79 -3.84 6.14 -3.52
N LEU A 80 -4.55 5.43 -4.41
CA LEU A 80 -4.66 5.79 -5.82
C LEU A 80 -5.41 7.12 -5.99
N HIS A 81 -6.48 7.33 -5.23
CA HIS A 81 -7.19 8.62 -5.20
C HIS A 81 -6.24 9.76 -4.76
N LEU A 82 -5.45 9.57 -3.71
CA LEU A 82 -4.50 10.57 -3.23
C LEU A 82 -3.37 10.86 -4.23
N HIS A 83 -2.95 9.87 -5.02
CA HIS A 83 -1.92 10.04 -6.04
C HIS A 83 -2.44 10.66 -7.33
N VAL A 84 -3.61 10.24 -7.82
CA VAL A 84 -4.10 10.55 -9.18
C VAL A 84 -5.11 11.70 -9.19
N LEU A 85 -6.00 11.73 -8.20
CA LEU A 85 -7.11 12.69 -8.13
C LEU A 85 -6.77 13.87 -7.23
N ALA A 86 -6.50 13.62 -5.95
CA ALA A 86 -6.22 14.70 -5.00
C ALA A 86 -4.79 15.25 -5.12
N ARG A 87 -3.82 14.45 -5.60
CA ARG A 87 -2.39 14.81 -5.75
C ARG A 87 -1.73 15.38 -4.50
N ILE A 88 -2.23 15.03 -3.32
CA ILE A 88 -1.76 15.54 -2.02
C ILE A 88 -1.13 14.41 -1.18
N ASN A 89 -0.78 13.26 -1.77
CA ASN A 89 -0.38 12.09 -0.97
C ASN A 89 0.76 12.42 0.02
N PRO A 90 0.49 12.40 1.34
CA PRO A 90 1.50 12.69 2.35
C PRO A 90 2.48 11.51 2.45
N PRO A 91 3.78 11.72 2.19
CA PRO A 91 4.77 10.64 2.15
C PRO A 91 4.85 9.84 3.46
N ARG A 92 4.62 10.49 4.61
CA ARG A 92 4.60 9.81 5.92
C ARG A 92 3.52 8.73 6.00
N LEU A 93 2.28 9.01 5.56
CA LEU A 93 1.22 8.00 5.56
C LEU A 93 1.54 6.87 4.58
N ALA A 94 2.04 7.21 3.40
CA ALA A 94 2.45 6.22 2.41
C ALA A 94 3.51 5.25 2.95
N ILE A 95 4.51 5.73 3.72
CA ILE A 95 5.50 4.87 4.39
C ILE A 95 4.84 3.94 5.39
N TRP A 96 4.02 4.47 6.31
CA TRP A 96 3.42 3.69 7.39
C TRP A 96 2.52 2.57 6.86
N PHE A 97 1.59 2.90 5.97
CA PHE A 97 0.69 1.90 5.39
C PHE A 97 1.44 0.90 4.51
N SER A 98 2.34 1.36 3.64
CA SER A 98 3.02 0.46 2.70
C SER A 98 3.99 -0.48 3.42
N THR A 99 4.72 0.01 4.42
CA THR A 99 5.61 -0.84 5.24
C THR A 99 4.80 -1.90 6.00
N SER A 100 3.69 -1.50 6.62
CA SER A 100 2.86 -2.43 7.41
C SER A 100 2.25 -3.52 6.52
N ILE A 101 1.71 -3.14 5.36
CA ILE A 101 1.12 -4.09 4.41
C ILE A 101 2.19 -5.00 3.81
N SER A 102 3.36 -4.44 3.44
CA SER A 102 4.50 -5.23 2.96
C SER A 102 4.92 -6.30 3.98
N PHE A 103 5.00 -5.93 5.26
CA PHE A 103 5.27 -6.88 6.33
C PHE A 103 4.21 -7.98 6.43
N CYS A 104 2.92 -7.63 6.36
CA CYS A 104 1.83 -8.61 6.35
C CYS A 104 1.96 -9.60 5.18
N TYR A 105 2.28 -9.11 3.97
CA TYR A 105 2.49 -9.96 2.80
C TYR A 105 3.67 -10.91 2.96
N PHE A 106 4.82 -10.43 3.44
CA PHE A 106 6.00 -11.28 3.65
C PHE A 106 5.77 -12.31 4.76
N VAL A 107 5.19 -11.91 5.90
CA VAL A 107 4.87 -12.85 6.98
C VAL A 107 3.87 -13.89 6.50
N SER A 108 2.84 -13.47 5.76
CA SER A 108 1.88 -14.39 5.14
C SER A 108 2.60 -15.38 4.22
N GLY A 109 3.39 -14.90 3.25
CA GLY A 109 4.15 -15.76 2.32
C GLY A 109 5.10 -16.75 3.02
N ILE A 110 5.78 -16.32 4.09
CA ILE A 110 6.63 -17.20 4.90
C ILE A 110 5.80 -18.28 5.59
N ILE A 111 4.64 -17.93 6.17
CA ILE A 111 3.75 -18.91 6.81
C ILE A 111 3.23 -19.92 5.77
N TYR A 112 2.83 -19.44 4.58
CA TYR A 112 2.44 -20.29 3.45
C TYR A 112 3.53 -21.31 3.09
N LEU A 113 4.77 -20.86 2.90
CA LEU A 113 5.89 -21.74 2.58
C LEU A 113 6.19 -22.71 3.73
N ALA A 114 6.28 -22.21 4.96
CA ALA A 114 6.58 -23.01 6.15
C ALA A 114 5.50 -24.08 6.42
N SER A 115 4.24 -23.81 6.06
CA SER A 115 3.15 -24.77 6.24
C SER A 115 3.37 -26.08 5.47
N CYS A 116 4.17 -26.07 4.40
CA CYS A 116 4.45 -27.23 3.55
C CYS A 116 5.86 -27.84 3.74
N VAL A 117 6.72 -27.31 4.61
CA VAL A 117 8.07 -27.84 4.84
C VAL A 117 8.03 -28.96 5.91
N GLY A 118 8.54 -30.15 5.58
CA GLY A 118 8.84 -31.22 6.55
C GLY A 118 7.69 -32.18 6.91
N ARG A 119 6.68 -32.37 6.06
CA ARG A 119 5.54 -33.26 6.34
C ARG A 119 5.77 -34.70 5.88
N GLU A 120 6.51 -35.49 6.67
CA GLU A 120 6.52 -36.96 6.54
C GLU A 120 5.76 -37.71 7.66
N SER A 121 5.26 -37.05 8.73
CA SER A 121 4.53 -37.77 9.78
C SER A 121 3.45 -36.93 10.48
N PHE A 122 2.19 -37.39 10.41
CA PHE A 122 1.02 -36.75 11.01
C PHE A 122 0.69 -37.40 12.37
N THR A 123 1.04 -36.75 13.49
CA THR A 123 0.64 -37.18 14.86
C THR A 123 0.43 -36.01 15.84
N GLY A 124 -0.44 -35.03 15.51
CA GLY A 124 -0.78 -33.95 16.45
C GLY A 124 -2.17 -33.36 16.23
N SER A 125 -2.94 -33.17 17.31
CA SER A 125 -4.35 -32.72 17.32
C SER A 125 -4.57 -31.23 17.05
N LEU A 126 -3.51 -30.47 16.80
CA LEU A 126 -3.53 -29.02 16.54
C LEU A 126 -2.83 -28.69 15.22
N GLN A 127 -3.05 -29.50 14.20
CA GLN A 127 -2.39 -29.32 12.90
C GLN A 127 -3.14 -28.30 12.03
N ARG A 128 -2.52 -27.13 11.86
CA ARG A 128 -2.75 -26.18 10.77
C ARG A 128 -2.53 -26.89 9.42
N ASN A 129 -3.52 -27.60 8.91
CA ASN A 129 -3.48 -28.16 7.55
C ASN A 129 -3.81 -27.05 6.53
N GLU A 130 -2.91 -26.08 6.43
CA GLU A 130 -2.97 -25.00 5.43
C GLU A 130 -2.36 -25.46 4.10
N CYS A 131 -1.41 -26.40 4.11
CA CYS A 131 -0.79 -26.93 2.90
C CYS A 131 -1.81 -27.61 1.96
N PRO A 132 -1.76 -27.41 0.63
CA PRO A 132 -2.73 -27.94 -0.33
C PRO A 132 -2.90 -29.47 -0.26
N GLN A 133 -1.86 -30.24 0.09
CA GLN A 133 -1.98 -31.69 0.29
C GLN A 133 -2.88 -32.07 1.49
N GLY A 134 -2.90 -31.26 2.55
CA GLY A 134 -3.75 -31.48 3.72
C GLY A 134 -5.16 -30.89 3.56
N ALA A 135 -5.28 -29.80 2.80
CA ALA A 135 -6.56 -29.14 2.51
C ALA A 135 -7.29 -29.70 1.27
N LYS A 136 -6.65 -30.61 0.52
CA LYS A 136 -7.09 -31.12 -0.80
C LYS A 136 -7.37 -30.03 -1.85
N GLY A 137 -6.85 -28.81 -1.65
CA GLY A 137 -7.01 -27.70 -2.57
C GLY A 137 -6.06 -27.76 -3.77
N ASN A 138 -6.34 -26.99 -4.81
CA ASN A 138 -5.51 -26.95 -6.01
C ASN A 138 -4.12 -26.35 -5.73
N ALA A 139 -3.08 -27.19 -5.77
CA ALA A 139 -1.69 -26.80 -5.50
C ALA A 139 -1.15 -25.74 -6.47
N LYS A 140 -1.58 -25.74 -7.74
CA LYS A 140 -1.13 -24.73 -8.71
C LYS A 140 -1.66 -23.34 -8.36
N VAL A 141 -2.92 -23.26 -7.92
CA VAL A 141 -3.52 -21.99 -7.50
C VAL A 141 -2.83 -21.48 -6.24
N TRP A 142 -2.52 -22.38 -5.30
CA TRP A 142 -1.75 -22.07 -4.11
C TRP A 142 -0.38 -21.47 -4.43
N ASP A 143 0.43 -22.12 -5.29
CA ASP A 143 1.76 -21.65 -5.65
C ASP A 143 1.72 -20.25 -6.31
N VAL A 144 0.74 -20.02 -7.20
CA VAL A 144 0.52 -18.71 -7.81
C VAL A 144 0.16 -17.66 -6.77
N MET A 145 -0.72 -17.99 -5.81
CA MET A 145 -1.07 -17.08 -4.73
C MET A 145 0.15 -16.71 -3.88
N VAL A 146 0.96 -17.68 -3.47
CA VAL A 146 2.19 -17.41 -2.69
C VAL A 146 3.14 -16.51 -3.46
N ALA A 147 3.34 -16.76 -4.76
CA ALA A 147 4.17 -15.92 -5.61
C ALA A 147 3.63 -14.48 -5.70
N LEU A 148 2.32 -14.31 -5.88
CA LEU A 148 1.68 -12.99 -5.93
C LEU A 148 1.82 -12.25 -4.59
N LEU A 149 1.64 -12.92 -3.45
CA LEU A 149 1.85 -12.30 -2.13
C LEU A 149 3.26 -11.72 -2.00
N LEU A 150 4.29 -12.45 -2.47
CA LEU A 150 5.67 -11.98 -2.43
C LEU A 150 5.90 -10.78 -3.38
N VAL A 151 5.32 -10.82 -4.58
CA VAL A 151 5.39 -9.71 -5.54
C VAL A 151 4.70 -8.47 -4.98
N SER A 152 3.49 -8.61 -4.41
CA SER A 152 2.75 -7.54 -3.75
C SER A 152 3.53 -6.98 -2.56
N GLY A 153 4.12 -7.83 -1.73
CA GLY A 153 5.01 -7.43 -0.64
C GLY A 153 6.19 -6.58 -1.12
N ALA A 154 6.84 -6.98 -2.21
CA ALA A 154 7.95 -6.24 -2.82
C ALA A 154 7.51 -4.89 -3.41
N LEU A 155 6.34 -4.83 -4.05
CA LEU A 155 5.80 -3.59 -4.60
C LEU A 155 5.39 -2.60 -3.50
N TYR A 156 4.82 -3.07 -2.39
CA TYR A 156 4.57 -2.22 -1.23
C TYR A 156 5.87 -1.71 -0.60
N LEU A 157 6.91 -2.54 -0.53
CA LEU A 157 8.23 -2.11 -0.06
C LEU A 157 8.84 -1.05 -0.97
N LEU A 158 8.72 -1.24 -2.29
CA LEU A 158 9.15 -0.26 -3.28
C LEU A 158 8.41 1.07 -3.11
N HIS A 159 7.10 1.04 -2.91
CA HIS A 159 6.30 2.24 -2.66
C HIS A 159 6.70 2.94 -1.36
N ALA A 160 6.96 2.18 -0.29
CA ALA A 160 7.50 2.72 0.97
C ALA A 160 8.86 3.40 0.77
N ALA A 161 9.76 2.80 -0.03
CA ALA A 161 11.06 3.37 -0.36
C ALA A 161 10.94 4.67 -1.18
N MET A 162 10.00 4.73 -2.14
CA MET A 162 9.70 5.96 -2.88
C MET A 162 9.25 7.07 -1.92
N ALA A 163 8.30 6.76 -1.05
CA ALA A 163 7.76 7.69 -0.07
C ALA A 163 8.83 8.16 0.93
N TRP A 164 9.72 7.27 1.37
CA TRP A 164 10.86 7.60 2.22
C TRP A 164 11.80 8.60 1.56
N LYS A 165 12.12 8.38 0.28
CA LYS A 165 12.98 9.30 -0.48
C LYS A 165 12.37 10.70 -0.59
N VAL A 166 11.08 10.78 -0.89
CA VAL A 166 10.34 12.06 -0.99
C VAL A 166 10.26 12.73 0.37
N LYS A 167 9.96 11.99 1.44
CA LYS A 167 9.94 12.52 2.82
C LYS A 167 11.27 13.19 3.17
N ASN A 168 12.39 12.48 2.98
CA ASN A 168 13.70 13.02 3.33
C ASN A 168 14.06 14.26 2.50
N ALA A 169 13.73 14.26 1.19
CA ALA A 169 13.99 15.43 0.34
C ALA A 169 13.17 16.66 0.77
N LEU A 170 11.93 16.47 1.22
CA LEU A 170 11.10 17.55 1.75
C LEU A 170 11.63 18.05 3.09
N GLU A 171 12.01 17.15 4.01
CA GLU A 171 12.59 17.53 5.31
C GLU A 171 13.94 18.24 5.14
N ASP A 172 14.79 17.81 4.21
CA ASP A 172 16.05 18.49 3.89
C ASP A 172 15.81 19.88 3.29
N ARG A 173 14.77 20.04 2.48
CA ARG A 173 14.37 21.35 1.94
C ARG A 173 13.87 22.27 3.04
N GLU A 174 13.02 21.77 3.94
CA GLU A 174 12.55 22.53 5.10
C GLU A 174 13.71 22.99 5.98
N ARG A 175 14.70 22.12 6.24
CA ARG A 175 15.92 22.50 6.99
C ARG A 175 16.74 23.59 6.29
N ARG A 176 16.87 23.55 4.96
CA ARG A 176 17.59 24.60 4.22
C ARG A 176 16.86 25.94 4.23
N ILE A 177 15.53 25.91 4.24
CA ILE A 177 14.69 27.09 4.39
C ILE A 177 14.86 27.68 5.80
N GLU A 178 14.79 26.85 6.84
CA GLU A 178 15.01 27.27 8.23
C GLU A 178 16.42 27.83 8.47
N ALA A 179 17.42 27.26 7.81
CA ALA A 179 18.80 27.75 7.84
C ALA A 179 19.01 29.03 6.99
N GLY A 180 17.99 29.52 6.29
CA GLY A 180 18.07 30.73 5.45
C GLY A 180 18.88 30.57 4.17
N VAL A 181 19.20 29.34 3.77
CA VAL A 181 20.02 29.03 2.58
C VAL A 181 19.17 29.02 1.30
N GLU A 182 17.89 28.64 1.41
CA GLU A 182 16.95 28.57 0.31
C GLU A 182 15.79 29.55 0.59
N MET A 183 15.70 30.65 -0.17
CA MET A 183 14.60 31.60 -0.04
C MET A 183 13.33 31.03 -0.66
N VAL A 184 12.28 30.87 0.13
CA VAL A 184 10.93 30.54 -0.34
C VAL A 184 10.39 31.75 -1.11
N SER A 185 9.77 31.54 -2.28
CA SER A 185 9.13 32.63 -3.03
C SER A 185 8.09 33.31 -2.15
N GLN A 186 7.96 34.64 -2.24
CA GLN A 186 7.01 35.42 -1.43
C GLN A 186 5.57 34.88 -1.56
N GLU A 187 5.20 34.40 -2.74
CA GLU A 187 3.90 33.77 -3.03
C GLU A 187 3.61 32.54 -2.15
N GLU A 188 4.62 31.71 -1.88
CA GLU A 188 4.44 30.48 -1.10
C GLU A 188 4.48 30.76 0.42
N ILE A 189 5.14 31.84 0.83
CA ILE A 189 5.03 32.39 2.19
C ILE A 189 3.62 32.95 2.41
N GLU A 190 3.10 33.73 1.46
CA GLU A 190 1.76 34.31 1.53
C GLU A 190 0.67 33.23 1.55
N ARG A 191 0.82 32.15 0.77
CA ARG A 191 -0.11 31.01 0.80
C ARG A 191 -0.10 30.26 2.13
N ARG A 192 1.08 30.03 2.72
CA ARG A 192 1.17 29.40 4.05
C ARG A 192 0.57 30.30 5.13
N GLN A 193 0.75 31.62 5.03
CA GLN A 193 0.14 32.58 5.95
C GLN A 193 -1.37 32.71 5.75
N SER A 194 -1.90 32.56 4.53
CA SER A 194 -3.35 32.54 4.30
C SER A 194 -3.98 31.26 4.85
N GLU A 195 -3.38 30.09 4.59
CA GLU A 195 -3.83 28.81 5.15
C GLU A 195 -3.76 28.79 6.68
N ALA A 196 -2.70 29.35 7.29
CA ALA A 196 -2.60 29.47 8.74
C ALA A 196 -3.66 30.42 9.31
N ARG A 197 -3.97 31.53 8.63
CA ARG A 197 -5.04 32.47 9.02
C ARG A 197 -6.42 31.84 8.92
N GLU A 198 -6.68 31.02 7.92
CA GLU A 198 -7.95 30.27 7.81
C GLU A 198 -8.09 29.23 8.92
N ARG A 199 -7.03 28.45 9.20
CA ARG A 199 -7.03 27.51 10.34
C ARG A 199 -7.28 28.22 11.67
N TRP A 200 -6.68 29.39 11.87
CA TRP A 200 -6.93 30.21 13.06
C TRP A 200 -8.37 30.69 13.15
N LYS A 201 -8.98 31.15 12.04
CA LYS A 201 -10.39 31.54 12.01
C LYS A 201 -11.34 30.40 12.38
N HIS A 202 -11.04 29.18 11.93
CA HIS A 202 -11.85 28.01 12.27
C HIS A 202 -11.71 27.57 13.73
N ILE A 203 -10.54 27.81 14.35
CA ILE A 203 -10.29 27.50 15.76
C ILE A 203 -10.86 28.60 16.68
N SER A 204 -10.85 29.86 16.26
CA SER A 204 -11.38 30.98 17.06
C SER A 204 -12.89 31.17 16.97
N ALA A 205 -13.56 30.45 16.06
CA ALA A 205 -15.01 30.52 15.84
C ALA A 205 -15.79 29.35 16.49
N GLY A 206 -15.10 28.45 17.19
CA GLY A 206 -15.67 27.44 18.09
C GLY A 206 -15.34 27.76 19.54
#